data_AF-A0A0F9QLE0-F1
#
_entry.id   AF-A0A0F9QLE0-F1
#
_cell.length_a   1.000
_cell.length_b   1.000
_cell.length_c   1.000
_cell.angle_alpha   90.00
_cell.angle_beta   90.00
_cell.angle_gamma   90.00
#
_symmetry.space_group_name_H-M   'P 1'
#
loop_
_entity.id
_entity.type
_entity.pdbx_description
1 polymer ?
#
loop_
_entity_poly.entity_id
_entity_poly.type
_entity_poly.pdbx_seq_one_letter_code
_entity_poly.pdbx_strand_id
1 'polypeptide(L)'
;MSLRELVLDLCGGNPGCLKTLMELGAEKLDRLVKLRDLGYKGPFIWLLRKDLLDMDMDRFKELLDNDELKAEVERAIKENGAFARQWRYHKEHY
;
A
#
# COMPACT_ATOMS: atom_id res chain seq x y z
N MET A 1 19.36 -5.39 -3.68
CA MET A 1 18.50 -5.21 -2.50
C MET A 1 17.90 -6.55 -2.14
N SER A 2 18.07 -6.96 -0.89
CA SER A 2 17.48 -8.17 -0.32
C SER A 2 16.02 -7.97 0.07
N LEU A 3 15.27 -9.05 0.24
CA LEU A 3 13.89 -9.01 0.75
C LEU A 3 13.78 -8.27 2.08
N ARG A 4 14.74 -8.50 2.98
CA ARG A 4 14.78 -7.84 4.29
C ARG A 4 14.92 -6.32 4.14
N GLU A 5 15.80 -5.87 3.25
CA GLU A 5 15.98 -4.43 2.98
C GLU A 5 14.72 -3.82 2.39
N LEU A 6 14.07 -4.49 1.43
CA LEU A 6 12.81 -4.03 0.83
C LEU A 6 11.68 -3.93 1.85
N VAL A 7 11.53 -4.93 2.72
CA VAL A 7 10.52 -4.91 3.78
C VAL A 7 10.80 -3.82 4.81
N LEU A 8 12.07 -3.59 5.18
CA LEU A 8 12.42 -2.51 6.10
C LEU A 8 12.16 -1.13 5.49
N ASP A 9 12.53 -0.94 4.22
CA ASP A 9 12.28 0.27 3.43
C ASP A 9 10.79 0.58 3.34
N LEU A 10 9.98 -0.42 2.98
CA LEU A 10 8.54 -0.28 2.86
C LEU A 10 7.80 -0.17 4.19
N CYS A 11 8.23 -0.85 5.25
CA CYS A 11 7.48 -0.86 6.53
C CYS A 11 7.86 0.28 7.47
N GLY A 12 9.11 0.74 7.46
CA GLY A 12 9.62 1.68 8.46
C GLY A 12 9.45 1.18 9.91
N GLY A 13 9.38 -0.13 10.12
CA GLY A 13 9.11 -0.74 11.44
C GLY A 13 7.64 -0.77 11.87
N ASN A 14 6.68 -0.36 11.03
CA ASN A 14 5.26 -0.42 11.36
C ASN A 14 4.73 -1.88 11.34
N PRO A 15 4.15 -2.40 12.43
CA PRO A 15 3.69 -3.80 12.50
C PRO A 15 2.52 -4.12 11.56
N GLY A 16 1.59 -3.19 11.35
CA GLY A 16 0.45 -3.38 10.43
C GLY A 16 0.89 -3.45 8.97
N CYS A 17 1.88 -2.63 8.62
CA CYS A 17 2.55 -2.70 7.32
C CYS A 17 3.29 -4.03 7.15
N LEU A 18 4.08 -4.44 8.14
CA LEU A 18 4.83 -5.71 8.08
C LEU A 18 3.91 -6.90 7.81
N LYS A 19 2.80 -7.00 8.53
CA LYS A 19 1.80 -8.05 8.29
C LYS A 19 1.28 -8.01 6.85
N THR A 20 0.93 -6.82 6.36
CA THR A 20 0.43 -6.62 4.99
C THR A 20 1.47 -7.01 3.93
N LEU A 21 2.74 -6.63 4.12
CA LEU A 21 3.81 -7.00 3.18
C LEU A 21 4.11 -8.49 3.19
N MET A 22 4.07 -9.14 4.34
CA MET A 22 4.25 -10.59 4.42
C MET A 22 3.14 -11.33 3.65
N GLU A 23 1.89 -10.90 3.79
CA GLU A 23 0.76 -11.48 3.04
C GLU A 23 0.84 -11.23 1.54
N LEU A 24 1.32 -10.06 1.11
CA LEU A 24 1.51 -9.73 -0.31
C LEU A 24 2.69 -10.49 -0.94
N GLY A 25 3.83 -10.49 -0.25
CA GLY A 25 5.08 -11.04 -0.72
C GLY A 25 5.23 -12.55 -0.56
N ALA A 26 4.33 -13.22 0.17
CA ALA A 26 4.36 -14.67 0.39
C ALA A 26 4.33 -15.47 -0.93
N GLU A 27 3.60 -14.96 -1.93
CA GLU A 27 3.44 -15.63 -3.23
C GLU A 27 4.28 -14.97 -4.33
N LYS A 28 4.34 -13.63 -4.35
CA LYS A 28 4.96 -12.84 -5.42
C LYS A 28 5.67 -11.62 -4.85
N LEU A 29 7.00 -11.65 -4.85
CA LEU A 29 7.84 -10.53 -4.40
C LEU A 29 7.62 -9.25 -5.20
N ASP A 30 7.26 -9.37 -6.48
CA ASP A 30 7.04 -8.23 -7.38
C ASP A 30 5.95 -7.28 -6.89
N ARG A 31 4.97 -7.77 -6.11
CA ARG A 31 3.94 -6.93 -5.49
C ARG A 31 4.55 -5.89 -4.53
N LEU A 32 5.60 -6.27 -3.79
CA LEU A 32 6.31 -5.35 -2.90
C LEU A 32 7.10 -4.31 -3.69
N VAL A 33 7.73 -4.73 -4.79
CA VAL A 33 8.44 -3.83 -5.70
C VAL A 33 7.47 -2.80 -6.30
N LYS A 34 6.29 -3.22 -6.75
CA LYS A 34 5.25 -2.31 -7.27
C LYS A 34 4.80 -1.29 -6.22
N LEU A 35 4.57 -1.69 -4.97
CA LEU A 35 4.22 -0.75 -3.89
C LEU A 35 5.30 0.32 -3.70
N ARG A 36 6.58 -0.09 -3.70
CA ARG A 36 7.72 0.83 -3.61
C ARG A 36 7.74 1.80 -4.78
N ASP A 37 7.60 1.30 -6.00
CA ASP A 37 7.67 2.10 -7.23
C ASP A 37 6.49 3.09 -7.35
N LEU A 38 5.34 2.74 -6.78
CA LEU A 38 4.20 3.64 -6.60
C LEU A 38 4.38 4.66 -5.47
N GLY A 39 5.44 4.52 -4.66
CA GLY A 39 5.75 5.40 -3.53
C GLY A 39 4.92 5.14 -2.27
N TYR A 40 4.28 3.97 -2.18
CA TYR A 40 3.52 3.59 -0.98
C TYR A 40 4.45 2.95 0.06
N LYS A 41 4.51 3.54 1.25
CA LYS A 41 5.43 3.15 2.34
C LYS A 41 4.80 3.28 3.73
N GLY A 42 5.46 2.74 4.73
CA GLY A 42 5.13 2.78 6.15
C GLY A 42 3.69 2.33 6.44
N PRO A 43 2.99 2.97 7.39
CA PRO A 43 1.60 2.63 7.71
C PRO A 43 0.65 2.78 6.52
N PHE A 44 1.01 3.54 5.46
CA PHE A 44 0.13 3.75 4.32
C PHE A 44 -0.25 2.47 3.62
N ILE A 45 0.67 1.53 3.45
CA ILE A 45 0.36 0.29 2.74
C ILE A 45 -0.81 -0.46 3.40
N TRP A 46 -0.87 -0.43 4.74
CA TRP A 46 -1.97 -0.99 5.50
C TRP A 46 -3.26 -0.16 5.40
N LEU A 47 -3.16 1.17 5.58
CA LEU A 47 -4.30 2.09 5.50
C LEU A 47 -4.94 2.13 4.09
N LEU A 48 -4.13 1.93 3.05
CA LEU A 48 -4.53 1.97 1.66
C LEU A 48 -5.50 0.81 1.37
N ARG A 49 -5.18 -0.40 1.83
CA ARG A 49 -6.07 -1.54 1.71
C ARG A 49 -7.31 -1.43 2.61
N LYS A 50 -7.10 -1.09 3.89
CA LYS A 50 -8.13 -1.24 4.93
C LYS A 50 -9.08 -0.05 5.01
N ASP A 51 -8.56 1.17 5.00
CA ASP A 51 -9.35 2.37 5.31
C ASP A 51 -9.72 3.16 4.05
N LEU A 52 -8.83 3.23 3.05
CA LEU A 52 -9.12 3.94 1.80
C LEU A 52 -10.00 3.13 0.86
N LEU A 53 -9.59 1.88 0.59
CA LEU A 53 -10.22 1.04 -0.41
C LEU A 53 -11.21 0.03 0.16
N ASP A 54 -11.21 -0.16 1.49
CA ASP A 54 -12.06 -1.10 2.23
C ASP A 54 -12.20 -2.47 1.54
N MET A 55 -11.06 -3.07 1.20
CA MET A 55 -11.01 -4.34 0.46
C MET A 55 -10.23 -5.42 1.19
N ASP A 56 -10.58 -6.67 0.86
CA ASP A 56 -9.83 -7.83 1.31
C ASP A 56 -8.44 -7.92 0.65
N MET A 57 -7.65 -8.89 1.10
CA MET A 57 -6.27 -9.08 0.62
C MET A 57 -6.22 -9.60 -0.82
N ASP A 58 -7.22 -10.37 -1.25
CA ASP A 58 -7.20 -11.00 -2.57
C ASP A 58 -7.49 -9.97 -3.66
N ARG A 59 -8.48 -9.10 -3.44
CA ARG A 59 -8.73 -7.96 -4.33
C ARG A 59 -7.55 -7.01 -4.37
N PHE A 60 -6.87 -6.80 -3.23
CA PHE A 60 -5.69 -5.95 -3.18
C PHE A 60 -4.51 -6.52 -3.99
N LYS A 61 -4.29 -7.85 -3.90
CA LYS A 61 -3.32 -8.57 -4.74
C LYS A 61 -3.66 -8.48 -6.22
N GLU A 62 -4.95 -8.60 -6.57
CA GLU A 62 -5.42 -8.52 -7.95
C GLU A 62 -5.12 -7.15 -8.57
N LEU A 63 -5.41 -6.06 -7.85
CA LEU A 63 -5.11 -4.70 -8.32
C LEU A 63 -3.61 -4.45 -8.52
N LEU A 64 -2.76 -5.04 -7.68
CA LEU A 64 -1.31 -5.00 -7.86
C LEU A 64 -0.86 -5.83 -9.06
N ASP A 65 -1.46 -7.01 -9.26
CA ASP A 65 -1.10 -7.90 -10.37
C ASP A 65 -1.51 -7.31 -11.73
N ASN A 66 -2.63 -6.59 -11.79
CA ASN A 66 -3.18 -5.97 -13.01
C ASN A 66 -2.73 -4.51 -13.23
N ASP A 67 -1.85 -3.95 -12.39
CA ASP A 67 -1.37 -2.55 -12.44
C ASP A 67 -2.47 -1.48 -12.30
N GLU A 68 -3.61 -1.84 -11.69
CA GLU A 68 -4.78 -0.96 -11.52
C GLU A 68 -4.77 -0.20 -10.18
N LEU A 69 -3.90 -0.58 -9.24
CA LEU A 69 -3.93 -0.04 -7.88
C LEU A 69 -3.88 1.50 -7.83
N LYS A 70 -3.03 2.12 -8.65
CA LYS A 70 -2.89 3.58 -8.67
C LYS A 70 -4.19 4.26 -9.11
N ALA A 71 -4.83 3.76 -10.17
CA ALA A 71 -6.07 4.33 -10.68
C ALA A 71 -7.19 4.22 -9.65
N GLU A 72 -7.26 3.08 -8.95
CA GLU A 72 -8.27 2.84 -7.92
C GLU A 72 -8.08 3.76 -6.70
N VAL A 73 -6.83 3.98 -6.26
CA VAL A 73 -6.50 4.96 -5.22
C VAL A 73 -6.92 6.37 -5.64
N GLU A 74 -6.61 6.79 -6.87
CA GLU A 74 -6.98 8.10 -7.38
C GLU A 74 -8.50 8.28 -7.47
N ARG A 75 -9.23 7.22 -7.85
CA ARG A 75 -10.69 7.19 -7.87
C ARG A 75 -11.27 7.34 -6.46
N ALA A 76 -10.82 6.52 -5.51
CA ALA A 76 -11.27 6.57 -4.12
C ALA A 76 -10.99 7.93 -3.45
N ILE A 77 -9.85 8.56 -3.72
CA ILE A 77 -9.53 9.90 -3.21
C ILE A 77 -10.50 10.96 -3.75
N LYS A 78 -10.92 10.87 -5.03
CA LYS A 78 -11.89 11.80 -5.63
C LYS A 78 -13.29 11.64 -5.04
N GLU A 79 -13.68 10.39 -4.75
CA GLU A 79 -15.01 10.06 -4.23
C GLU A 79 -15.11 10.30 -2.71
N ASN A 80 -14.05 10.02 -1.95
CA ASN A 80 -14.01 10.12 -0.49
C ASN A 80 -13.17 11.32 0.00
N GLY A 81 -13.77 12.51 -0.05
CA GLY A 81 -13.11 13.78 0.32
C GLY A 81 -12.59 13.89 1.76
N ALA A 82 -13.07 13.07 2.70
CA ALA A 82 -12.56 13.04 4.08
C ALA A 82 -11.19 12.33 4.17
N PHE A 83 -11.05 11.19 3.50
CA PHE A 83 -9.79 10.44 3.47
C PHE A 83 -8.74 11.14 2.61
N ALA A 84 -9.16 11.83 1.53
CA ALA A 84 -8.27 12.65 0.71
C ALA A 84 -7.47 13.69 1.52
N ARG A 85 -8.07 14.25 2.59
CA ARG A 85 -7.39 15.20 3.49
C ARG A 85 -6.36 14.52 4.40
N GLN A 86 -6.73 13.39 5.02
CA GLN A 86 -5.78 12.58 5.79
C GLN A 86 -4.64 12.09 4.90
N TRP A 87 -4.94 11.58 3.72
CA TRP A 87 -3.98 11.12 2.72
C TRP A 87 -2.96 12.20 2.31
N ARG A 88 -3.42 13.44 2.05
CA ARG A 88 -2.51 14.57 1.75
C ARG A 88 -1.62 14.92 2.94
N TYR A 89 -2.21 15.11 4.13
CA TYR A 89 -1.47 15.42 5.36
C TYR A 89 -0.35 14.40 5.62
N HIS A 90 -0.70 13.14 5.44
CA HIS A 90 0.20 12.04 5.66
C HIS A 90 1.33 11.92 4.62
N LYS A 91 1.04 12.18 3.33
CA LYS A 91 2.04 12.22 2.26
C LYS A 91 3.06 13.37 2.46
N GLU A 92 2.64 14.45 3.09
CA GLU A 92 3.48 15.63 3.36
C GLU A 92 4.39 15.48 4.59
N HIS A 93 4.15 14.48 5.45
CA HIS A 93 4.81 14.34 6.75
C HIS A 93 5.54 13.00 6.98
N TYR A 94 5.61 12.13 5.96
CA TYR A 94 6.32 10.83 6.01
C TYR A 94 7.15 10.56 4.76
#